data_AF-A0A9Q0YC03-F1
#
_entry.id   AF-A0A9Q0YC03-F1
#
_cell.length_a   1.000
_cell.length_b   1.000
_cell.length_c   1.000
_cell.angle_alpha   90.00
_cell.angle_beta   90.00
_cell.angle_gamma   90.00
#
_symmetry.space_group_name_H-M   'P 1'
#
loop_
_entity.id
_entity.type
_entity.pdbx_description
1 polymer ?
#
loop_
_entity_poly.entity_id
_entity_poly.type
_entity_poly.pdbx_seq_one_letter_code
_entity_poly.pdbx_strand_id
1 'polypeptide(L)'
;MDAKLKLTTDQLAVMSVSGIRQLRPVGVRGVERAVTGSLAGKLGKQLREEEFELEPGAFCNSGSWSCVPRRLIKRQSDLIRLREKNCQMWAFKTEPDLIWESLQAVANFVGANVENLTFVDNTTAGAYFSPE
;
A
#
# COMPACT_ATOMS: atom_id res chain seq x y z
N MET A 1 -37.71 -18.74 -34.30
CA MET A 1 -36.24 -18.70 -34.39
C MET A 1 -35.78 -17.49 -33.60
N ASP A 2 -35.51 -17.68 -32.30
CA ASP A 2 -35.10 -16.62 -31.38
C ASP A 2 -33.58 -16.49 -31.37
N ALA A 3 -33.06 -15.37 -31.85
CA ALA A 3 -31.67 -14.99 -31.67
C ALA A 3 -31.57 -13.94 -30.55
N LYS A 4 -31.32 -14.41 -29.32
CA LYS A 4 -30.94 -13.54 -28.20
C LYS A 4 -29.51 -13.06 -28.42
N LEU A 5 -29.35 -11.78 -28.78
CA LEU A 5 -28.06 -11.10 -28.72
C LEU A 5 -27.60 -11.01 -27.26
N LYS A 6 -26.56 -11.78 -26.91
CA LYS A 6 -25.83 -11.62 -25.65
C LYS A 6 -24.80 -10.51 -25.83
N LEU A 7 -25.12 -9.31 -25.32
CA LEU A 7 -24.14 -8.25 -25.12
C LEU A 7 -23.21 -8.68 -23.98
N THR A 8 -21.90 -8.64 -24.22
CA THR A 8 -20.87 -8.93 -23.22
C THR A 8 -20.73 -7.75 -22.25
N THR A 9 -20.39 -8.07 -21.01
CA THR A 9 -20.34 -7.17 -19.85
C THR A 9 -19.48 -5.91 -20.07
N ASP A 10 -18.53 -5.94 -20.99
CA ASP A 10 -17.64 -4.82 -21.28
C ASP A 10 -18.29 -3.69 -22.10
N GLN A 11 -19.40 -3.96 -22.80
CA GLN A 11 -20.09 -2.95 -23.61
C GLN A 11 -21.08 -2.07 -22.82
N LEU A 12 -21.39 -2.43 -21.57
CA LEU A 12 -22.25 -1.62 -20.68
C LEU A 12 -21.48 -0.55 -19.89
N ALA A 13 -20.15 -0.50 -19.99
CA ALA A 13 -19.34 0.43 -19.20
C ALA A 13 -19.19 1.85 -19.80
N VAL A 14 -19.60 2.06 -21.06
CA VAL A 14 -19.34 3.35 -21.76
C VAL A 14 -20.55 4.29 -21.78
N MET A 15 -21.70 3.89 -21.24
CA MET A 15 -22.92 4.71 -21.30
C MET A 15 -23.60 4.86 -19.93
N SER A 16 -22.99 5.61 -19.02
CA SER A 16 -23.74 6.34 -17.98
C SER A 16 -22.85 7.39 -17.31
N VAL A 17 -22.71 8.53 -17.98
CA VAL A 17 -22.26 9.78 -17.33
C VAL A 17 -23.49 10.38 -16.66
N SER A 18 -23.90 9.85 -15.51
CA SER A 18 -24.93 10.44 -14.62
C SER A 18 -25.00 9.65 -13.32
N GLY A 19 -24.09 9.93 -12.39
CA GLY A 19 -24.14 9.28 -11.09
C GLY A 19 -22.93 9.57 -10.22
N ILE A 20 -22.99 10.69 -9.50
CA ILE A 20 -22.24 10.85 -8.25
C ILE A 20 -22.75 9.78 -7.29
N ARG A 21 -22.18 8.57 -7.39
CA ARG A 21 -22.29 7.54 -6.36
C ARG A 21 -21.06 7.65 -5.49
N GLN A 22 -21.31 8.00 -4.24
CA GLN A 22 -20.42 7.89 -3.08
C GLN A 22 -19.29 6.89 -3.34
N LEU A 23 -18.06 7.41 -3.40
CA LEU A 23 -16.88 6.59 -3.18
C LEU A 23 -17.04 5.98 -1.79
N ARG A 24 -17.49 4.73 -1.73
CA ARG A 24 -17.48 3.96 -0.49
C ARG A 24 -16.04 3.95 0.01
N PRO A 25 -15.77 4.22 1.29
CA PRO A 25 -14.44 3.99 1.84
C PRO A 25 -14.08 2.54 1.54
N VAL A 26 -12.89 2.33 0.97
CA VAL A 26 -12.37 1.00 0.71
C VAL A 26 -12.13 0.37 2.06
N GLY A 27 -13.17 -0.28 2.59
CA GLY A 27 -13.12 -0.92 3.89
C GLY A 27 -12.00 -1.96 3.93
N VAL A 28 -11.29 -1.96 5.06
CA VAL A 28 -10.12 -2.76 5.45
C VAL A 28 -10.26 -4.28 5.24
N ARG A 29 -11.45 -4.78 4.86
CA ARG A 29 -11.67 -6.20 4.53
C ARG A 29 -10.88 -6.71 3.31
N GLY A 30 -10.28 -5.82 2.52
CA GLY A 30 -9.36 -6.20 1.44
C GLY A 30 -7.90 -6.37 1.85
N VAL A 31 -7.48 -5.85 3.00
CA VAL A 31 -6.06 -5.80 3.41
C VAL A 31 -5.65 -7.13 4.07
N GLU A 32 -6.52 -7.75 4.86
CA GLU A 32 -6.23 -9.06 5.50
C GLU A 32 -5.96 -10.17 4.48
N ARG A 33 -6.66 -10.19 3.35
CA ARG A 33 -6.46 -11.22 2.31
C ARG A 33 -5.23 -11.01 1.43
N ALA A 34 -4.70 -9.79 1.38
CA ALA A 34 -3.52 -9.49 0.56
C ALA A 34 -2.20 -9.91 1.24
N VAL A 35 -2.17 -10.02 2.57
CA VAL A 35 -0.98 -10.45 3.33
C VAL A 35 -0.89 -11.98 3.44
N THR A 36 -1.99 -12.70 3.24
CA THR A 36 -2.03 -14.18 3.27
C THR A 36 -1.64 -14.86 1.95
N GLY A 37 -1.26 -14.10 0.92
CA GLY A 37 -0.78 -14.66 -0.34
C GLY A 37 0.71 -15.05 -0.29
N SER A 38 1.02 -16.32 -0.55
CA SER A 38 2.33 -16.86 -0.98
C SER A 38 3.52 -16.90 0.01
N LEU A 39 3.54 -16.14 1.11
CA LEU A 39 4.76 -16.05 1.96
C LEU A 39 4.75 -16.90 3.23
N ALA A 40 3.62 -17.52 3.58
CA ALA A 40 3.53 -18.38 4.75
C ALA A 40 4.57 -19.51 4.67
N GLY A 41 5.52 -19.50 5.60
CA GLY A 41 6.58 -20.52 5.70
C GLY A 41 7.83 -20.29 4.84
N LYS A 42 7.92 -19.21 4.06
CA LYS A 42 9.12 -18.91 3.26
C LYS A 42 10.12 -18.09 4.07
N LEU A 43 11.32 -18.64 4.28
CA LEU A 43 12.45 -17.98 4.95
C LEU A 43 13.76 -18.26 4.20
N GLY A 44 14.85 -17.62 4.63
CA GLY A 44 16.20 -17.89 4.13
C GLY A 44 16.36 -17.61 2.64
N LYS A 45 17.05 -18.52 1.93
CA LYS A 45 17.40 -18.37 0.51
C LYS A 45 16.17 -18.15 -0.38
N GLN A 46 15.08 -18.88 -0.13
CA GLN A 46 13.86 -18.77 -0.93
C GLN A 46 13.26 -17.36 -0.82
N LEU A 47 13.09 -16.85 0.40
CA LEU A 47 12.56 -15.51 0.61
C LEU A 47 13.47 -14.45 -0.02
N ARG A 48 14.80 -14.61 0.10
CA ARG A 48 15.79 -13.72 -0.52
C ARG A 48 15.60 -13.65 -2.04
N GLU A 49 15.53 -14.80 -2.71
CA GLU A 49 15.50 -14.86 -4.18
C GLU A 49 14.14 -14.42 -4.75
N GLU A 50 13.03 -14.72 -4.08
CA GLU A 50 11.69 -14.38 -4.56
C GLU A 50 11.28 -12.93 -4.25
N GLU A 51 11.68 -12.39 -3.09
CA GLU A 51 11.18 -11.09 -2.62
C GLU A 51 12.21 -9.97 -2.68
N PHE A 52 13.51 -10.22 -2.88
CA PHE A 52 14.50 -9.14 -2.85
C PHE A 52 15.34 -9.07 -4.13
N GLU A 53 15.67 -7.84 -4.55
CA GLU A 53 16.57 -7.54 -5.67
C GLU A 53 18.00 -7.31 -5.16
N LEU A 54 18.58 -8.34 -4.56
CA LEU A 54 19.97 -8.28 -4.09
C LEU A 54 20.90 -8.80 -5.19
N GLU A 55 21.98 -8.07 -5.43
CA GLU A 55 23.10 -8.55 -6.22
C GLU A 55 23.69 -9.84 -5.61
N PRO A 56 24.46 -10.64 -6.39
CA PRO A 56 25.22 -11.75 -5.85
C PRO A 56 26.13 -11.30 -4.70
N GLY A 57 25.98 -11.88 -3.51
CA GLY A 57 26.78 -11.51 -2.34
C GLY A 57 26.12 -11.84 -1.00
N ALA A 58 26.88 -11.67 0.08
CA ALA A 58 26.40 -11.80 1.45
C ALA A 58 26.08 -10.40 2.03
N PHE A 59 24.83 -10.20 2.42
CA PHE A 59 24.34 -8.92 2.95
C PHE A 59 24.13 -9.06 4.46
N CYS A 60 25.22 -8.98 5.21
CA CYS A 60 25.22 -9.25 6.65
C CYS A 60 24.94 -8.02 7.53
N ASN A 61 24.76 -6.83 6.93
CA ASN A 61 24.53 -5.57 7.66
C ASN A 61 23.12 -4.98 7.42
N SER A 62 22.09 -5.83 7.45
CA SER A 62 20.71 -5.37 7.25
C SER A 62 20.22 -4.41 8.34
N GLY A 63 20.87 -4.36 9.50
CA GLY A 63 20.52 -3.44 10.59
C GLY A 63 20.82 -1.96 10.32
N SER A 64 21.69 -1.65 9.34
CA SER A 64 22.05 -0.25 9.04
C SER A 64 21.11 0.40 8.03
N TRP A 65 20.90 -0.24 6.87
CA TRP A 65 20.07 0.30 5.77
C TRP A 65 18.97 -0.64 5.28
N SER A 66 18.96 -1.89 5.75
CA SER A 66 18.06 -2.95 5.31
C SER A 66 17.97 -3.10 3.78
N CYS A 67 17.04 -3.91 3.32
CA CYS A 67 16.67 -4.04 1.92
C CYS A 67 15.15 -4.06 1.82
N VAL A 68 14.60 -3.55 0.72
CA VAL A 68 13.14 -3.45 0.54
C VAL A 68 12.66 -4.60 -0.35
N PRO A 69 11.63 -5.37 0.08
CA PRO A 69 11.02 -6.37 -0.78
C PRO A 69 10.41 -5.79 -2.08
N ARG A 70 10.49 -6.53 -3.18
CA ARG A 70 9.94 -6.20 -4.51
C ARG A 70 8.48 -5.74 -4.45
N ARG A 71 7.66 -6.42 -3.64
CA ARG A 71 6.25 -6.05 -3.47
C ARG A 71 6.06 -4.63 -2.92
N LEU A 72 6.94 -4.20 -2.01
CA LEU A 72 6.91 -2.84 -1.46
C LEU A 72 7.42 -1.81 -2.47
N ILE A 73 8.49 -2.13 -3.21
CA ILE A 73 9.01 -1.28 -4.31
C ILE A 73 7.91 -1.05 -5.36
N LYS A 74 7.20 -2.12 -5.75
CA LYS A 74 6.06 -2.03 -6.67
C LYS A 74 4.96 -1.13 -6.10
N ARG A 75 4.59 -1.31 -4.83
CA ARG A 75 3.55 -0.49 -4.19
C ARG A 75 3.94 0.98 -4.13
N GLN A 76 5.18 1.29 -3.79
CA GLN A 76 5.71 2.66 -3.81
C GLN A 76 5.61 3.28 -5.21
N SER A 77 6.02 2.54 -6.24
CA SER A 77 5.92 2.98 -7.63
C SER A 77 4.47 3.25 -8.07
N ASP A 78 3.53 2.40 -7.64
CA ASP A 78 2.10 2.57 -7.92
C ASP A 78 1.53 3.83 -7.23
N LEU A 79 1.97 4.14 -6.01
CA LEU A 79 1.59 5.36 -5.29
C LEU A 79 2.17 6.62 -5.96
N ILE A 80 3.42 6.60 -6.39
CA ILE A 80 4.02 7.71 -7.15
C ILE A 80 3.20 7.97 -8.42
N ARG A 81 2.88 6.93 -9.19
CA ARG A 81 2.04 7.07 -10.39
C ARG A 81 0.65 7.62 -10.07
N LEU A 82 0.06 7.23 -8.93
CA LEU A 82 -1.24 7.75 -8.51
C LEU A 82 -1.16 9.24 -8.18
N ARG A 83 -0.10 9.68 -7.48
CA ARG A 83 0.18 11.09 -7.22
C ARG A 83 0.32 11.88 -8.52
N GLU A 84 1.11 11.40 -9.47
CA GLU A 84 1.36 12.09 -10.74
C GLU A 84 0.11 12.19 -11.63
N LYS A 85 -0.87 11.28 -11.47
CA LYS A 85 -2.14 11.36 -12.20
C LYS A 85 -3.01 12.53 -11.76
N ASN A 86 -2.97 12.90 -10.48
CA ASN A 86 -3.75 14.02 -9.94
C ASN A 86 -3.16 14.48 -8.59
N CYS A 87 -2.20 15.41 -8.65
CA CYS A 87 -1.48 15.89 -7.47
C CYS A 87 -2.40 16.61 -6.46
N GLN A 88 -3.44 17.29 -6.94
CA GLN A 88 -4.39 18.00 -6.08
C GLN A 88 -5.20 17.01 -5.23
N MET A 89 -5.79 15.99 -5.87
CA MET A 89 -6.53 14.94 -5.16
C MET A 89 -5.62 14.10 -4.26
N TRP A 90 -4.34 13.98 -4.60
CA TRP A 90 -3.36 13.33 -3.76
C TRP A 90 -3.21 14.08 -2.43
N ALA A 91 -2.82 15.36 -2.51
CA ALA A 91 -2.49 16.17 -1.34
C ALA A 91 -3.69 16.38 -0.39
N PHE A 92 -4.89 16.63 -0.93
CA PHE A 92 -6.05 16.98 -0.10
C PHE A 92 -6.84 15.78 0.44
N LYS A 93 -6.63 14.59 -0.11
CA LYS A 93 -7.47 13.43 0.23
C LYS A 93 -6.67 12.14 0.33
N THR A 94 -6.03 11.74 -0.77
CA THR A 94 -5.44 10.40 -0.87
C THR A 94 -4.32 10.19 0.15
N GLU A 95 -3.42 11.15 0.29
CA GLU A 95 -2.27 11.04 1.20
C GLU A 95 -2.67 11.07 2.68
N PRO A 96 -3.49 12.02 3.16
CA PRO A 96 -3.99 11.98 4.54
C PRO A 96 -4.70 10.67 4.90
N ASP A 97 -5.56 10.16 4.01
CA ASP A 97 -6.28 8.88 4.22
C ASP A 97 -5.27 7.72 4.37
N LEU A 98 -4.28 7.63 3.48
CA LEU A 98 -3.26 6.58 3.52
C LEU A 98 -2.35 6.69 4.76
N ILE A 99 -2.00 7.90 5.19
CA ILE A 99 -1.23 8.12 6.41
C ILE A 99 -2.01 7.61 7.63
N TRP A 100 -3.29 7.97 7.73
CA TRP A 100 -4.15 7.56 8.83
C TRP A 100 -4.35 6.03 8.88
N GLU A 101 -4.63 5.40 7.74
CA GLU A 101 -4.71 3.95 7.63
C GLU A 101 -3.40 3.26 8.04
N SER A 102 -2.26 3.85 7.65
CA SER A 102 -0.94 3.30 7.98
C SER A 102 -0.62 3.43 9.47
N LEU A 103 -0.98 4.56 10.10
CA LEU A 103 -0.82 4.76 11.55
C LEU A 103 -1.66 3.75 12.34
N GLN A 104 -2.90 3.48 11.93
CA GLN A 104 -3.73 2.45 12.56
C GLN A 104 -3.10 1.06 12.46
N ALA A 105 -2.56 0.71 11.29
CA ALA A 105 -1.89 -0.58 11.09
C ALA A 105 -0.65 -0.72 11.99
N VAL A 106 0.16 0.34 12.11
CA VAL A 106 1.34 0.37 12.99
C VAL A 106 0.92 0.30 14.46
N ALA A 107 -0.07 1.09 14.87
CA ALA A 107 -0.63 1.09 16.23
C ALA A 107 -1.03 -0.32 16.68
N ASN A 108 -1.77 -1.03 15.81
CA ASN A 108 -2.17 -2.41 16.05
C ASN A 108 -0.98 -3.37 16.12
N PHE A 109 0.03 -3.19 15.26
CA PHE A 109 1.23 -4.04 15.24
C PHE A 109 2.08 -3.89 16.50
N VAL A 110 2.25 -2.66 17.01
CA VAL A 110 3.09 -2.39 18.20
C VAL A 110 2.31 -2.36 19.51
N GLY A 111 0.97 -2.45 19.46
CA GLY A 111 0.11 -2.38 20.65
C GLY A 111 0.04 -0.98 21.28
N ALA A 112 0.13 0.08 20.49
CA ALA A 112 0.07 1.48 20.97
C ALA A 112 -1.27 2.16 20.62
N ASN A 113 -1.60 3.26 21.31
CA ASN A 113 -2.67 4.15 20.86
C ASN A 113 -2.21 4.91 19.60
N VAL A 114 -3.04 4.92 18.56
CA VAL A 114 -2.76 5.62 17.30
C VAL A 114 -2.53 7.12 17.50
N GLU A 115 -3.19 7.73 18.49
CA GLU A 115 -3.03 9.16 18.83
C GLU A 115 -1.63 9.50 19.37
N ASN A 116 -0.87 8.50 19.82
CA ASN A 116 0.49 8.65 20.31
C ASN A 116 1.54 8.36 19.22
N LEU A 117 1.12 8.17 17.96
CA LEU A 117 2.00 7.84 16.86
C LEU A 117 1.98 8.93 15.79
N THR A 118 3.15 9.18 15.21
CA THR A 118 3.32 10.02 14.03
C THR A 118 4.40 9.44 13.14
N PHE A 119 4.38 9.79 11.85
CA PHE A 119 5.47 9.49 10.94
C PHE A 119 6.48 10.61 10.94
N VAL A 120 7.76 10.24 11.00
CA VAL A 120 8.92 11.13 10.84
C VAL A 120 9.85 10.52 9.81
N ASP A 121 10.70 11.35 9.20
CA ASP A 121 11.59 10.91 8.11
C ASP A 121 12.56 9.79 8.53
N ASN A 122 13.05 9.84 9.78
CA ASN A 122 14.00 8.88 10.33
C ASN A 122 14.10 8.97 11.87
N THR A 123 14.86 8.07 12.46
CA THR A 123 15.09 7.99 13.92
C THR A 123 15.68 9.27 14.50
N THR A 124 16.62 9.91 13.81
CA THR A 124 17.24 11.16 14.28
C THR A 124 16.21 12.29 14.33
N ALA A 125 15.39 12.43 13.29
CA ALA A 125 14.29 13.39 13.27
C ALA A 125 13.33 13.16 14.45
N GLY A 126 13.00 11.89 14.74
CA GLY A 126 12.17 11.52 15.90
C GLY A 126 12.81 11.87 17.25
N ALA A 127 14.13 11.72 17.40
CA ALA A 127 14.83 12.05 18.65
C ALA A 127 14.80 13.55 18.99
N TYR A 128 14.71 14.41 17.97
CA TYR A 128 14.58 15.86 18.12
C TYR A 128 13.16 16.37 17.89
N PHE A 129 12.20 15.47 17.69
CA PHE A 129 10.81 15.84 17.46
C PHE A 129 10.19 16.33 18.77
N SER A 130 9.79 17.60 18.80
CA SER A 130 8.99 18.17 19.87
C SER A 130 7.58 18.43 19.33
N PRO A 131 6.55 17.72 19.80
CA PRO A 131 5.18 18.11 19.50
C PRO A 131 4.91 19.48 20.14
N GLU A 132 4.43 20.45 19.35
CA GLU A 132 3.89 21.71 19.86
C GLU A 132 2.55 21.53 20.56
#